data_AF-A0A848FRL2-F1
#
_entry.id   AF-A0A848FRL2-F1
#
_cell.length_a   1.000
_cell.length_b   1.000
_cell.length_c   1.000
_cell.angle_alpha   90.00
_cell.angle_beta   90.00
_cell.angle_gamma   90.00
#
_symmetry.space_group_name_H-M   'P 1'
#
loop_
_entity.id
_entity.type
_entity.pdbx_description
1 polymer ?
#
loop_
_entity_poly.entity_id
_entity_poly.type
_entity_poly.pdbx_seq_one_letter_code
_entity_poly.pdbx_strand_id
1 'polypeptide(L)'
;MSAPKPKYNNLKVVMVQHNMDNRTLAQFLDMSVNSISLWRTNKAQPDLETIHKIAGYLKCDPRDIIATRTWPAGPSQGELDIAKRDKLKQKPKKAAKKTSKRSKR
;
A
#
# COMPACT_ATOMS: atom_id res chain seq x y z
N MET A 1 -12.69 -17.99 -15.93
CA MET A 1 -13.20 -17.25 -14.75
C MET A 1 -12.11 -16.31 -14.28
N SER A 2 -12.36 -14.99 -14.26
CA SER A 2 -11.36 -13.99 -13.83
C SER A 2 -11.16 -14.04 -12.32
N ALA A 3 -9.93 -13.84 -11.83
CA ALA A 3 -9.63 -13.83 -10.41
C ALA A 3 -10.39 -12.69 -9.69
N PRO A 4 -10.87 -12.90 -8.45
CA PRO A 4 -11.60 -11.88 -7.71
C PRO A 4 -10.68 -10.68 -7.44
N LYS A 5 -11.19 -9.47 -7.72
CA LYS A 5 -10.45 -8.24 -7.44
C LYS A 5 -10.18 -8.13 -5.93
N PRO A 6 -8.97 -7.75 -5.52
CA PRO A 6 -8.64 -7.53 -4.11
C PRO A 6 -9.50 -6.41 -3.54
N LYS A 7 -10.01 -6.62 -2.32
CA LYS A 7 -10.71 -5.61 -1.52
C LYS A 7 -9.69 -4.90 -0.64
N TYR A 8 -9.66 -3.58 -0.69
CA TYR A 8 -8.69 -2.75 0.03
C TYR A 8 -9.33 -1.99 1.20
N ASN A 9 -10.63 -1.71 1.14
CA ASN A 9 -11.37 -1.09 2.22
C ASN A 9 -12.55 -1.96 2.70
N ASN A 10 -12.84 -1.81 3.99
CA ASN A 10 -13.94 -2.41 4.73
C ASN A 10 -15.01 -1.36 5.12
N LEU A 11 -15.04 -0.21 4.44
CA LEU A 11 -15.93 0.90 4.79
C LEU A 11 -17.40 0.48 4.90
N LYS A 12 -17.84 -0.44 4.04
CA LYS A 12 -19.21 -0.99 4.11
C LYS A 12 -19.51 -1.64 5.46
N VAL A 13 -18.57 -2.44 5.99
CA VAL A 13 -18.75 -3.19 7.23
C VAL A 13 -18.83 -2.21 8.41
N VAL A 14 -17.88 -1.27 8.46
CA VAL A 14 -17.84 -0.23 9.49
C VAL A 14 -19.11 0.62 9.47
N MET A 15 -19.54 1.10 8.30
CA MET A 15 -20.78 1.89 8.20
C MET A 15 -22.01 1.12 8.69
N VAL A 16 -22.11 -0.18 8.40
CA VAL A 16 -23.23 -1.00 8.89
C VAL A 16 -23.16 -1.18 10.41
N GLN A 17 -21.98 -1.42 10.98
CA GLN A 17 -21.82 -1.53 12.44
C GLN A 17 -22.24 -0.27 13.18
N HIS A 18 -22.02 0.90 12.56
CA HIS A 18 -22.38 2.20 13.12
C HIS A 18 -23.74 2.73 12.66
N ASN A 19 -24.56 1.93 11.94
CA ASN A 19 -25.85 2.33 11.37
C ASN A 19 -25.80 3.64 10.56
N MET A 20 -24.77 3.79 9.73
CA MET A 20 -24.47 5.00 8.99
C MET A 20 -24.94 4.96 7.54
N ASP A 21 -25.59 6.04 7.12
CA ASP A 21 -26.04 6.24 5.75
C ASP A 21 -25.00 6.97 4.89
N ASN A 22 -25.00 6.66 3.58
CA ASN A 22 -24.13 7.32 2.62
C ASN A 22 -24.38 8.83 2.53
N ARG A 23 -25.64 9.28 2.73
CA ARG A 23 -26.00 10.69 2.64
C ARG A 23 -25.42 11.49 3.81
N THR A 24 -25.50 10.94 5.01
CA THR A 24 -24.97 11.57 6.23
C THR A 24 -23.45 11.70 6.15
N LEU A 25 -22.77 10.63 5.71
CA LEU A 25 -21.32 10.66 5.55
C LEU A 25 -20.89 11.61 4.42
N ALA A 26 -21.66 11.69 3.33
CA ALA A 26 -21.43 12.63 2.22
C ALA A 26 -21.50 14.08 2.69
N GLN A 27 -22.51 14.40 3.49
CA GLN A 27 -22.68 15.74 4.06
C GLN A 27 -21.53 16.09 5.01
N PHE A 28 -21.10 15.16 5.86
CA PHE A 28 -19.99 15.40 6.79
C PHE A 28 -18.66 15.66 6.07
N LEU A 29 -18.39 14.90 5.00
CA LEU A 29 -17.13 15.02 4.24
C LEU A 29 -17.16 16.12 3.16
N ASP A 30 -18.31 16.77 2.94
CA ASP A 30 -18.57 17.66 1.80
C ASP A 30 -18.25 16.99 0.44
N MET A 31 -18.77 15.77 0.26
CA MET A 31 -18.50 14.95 -0.92
C MET A 31 -19.77 14.40 -1.55
N SER A 32 -19.66 13.94 -2.80
CA SER A 32 -20.80 13.32 -3.48
C SER A 32 -21.15 11.95 -2.87
N VAL A 33 -22.45 11.65 -2.78
CA VAL A 33 -22.97 10.32 -2.39
C VAL A 33 -22.43 9.23 -3.33
N ASN A 34 -22.17 9.57 -4.59
CA ASN A 34 -21.57 8.65 -5.56
C ASN A 34 -20.14 8.26 -5.18
N SER A 35 -19.31 9.20 -4.73
CA SER A 35 -17.94 8.93 -4.26
C SER A 35 -17.93 7.91 -3.12
N ILE A 36 -18.83 8.08 -2.14
CA ILE A 36 -18.97 7.13 -1.03
C ILE A 36 -19.45 5.77 -1.51
N SER A 37 -20.39 5.73 -2.46
CA SER A 37 -20.85 4.48 -3.09
C SER A 37 -19.70 3.73 -3.79
N LEU A 38 -18.83 4.46 -4.50
CA LEU A 38 -17.65 3.90 -5.15
C LEU A 38 -16.66 3.33 -4.13
N TRP A 39 -16.45 4.02 -3.00
CA TRP A 39 -15.61 3.51 -1.91
C TRP A 39 -16.20 2.25 -1.29
N ARG A 40 -17.50 2.27 -0.97
CA ARG A 40 -18.22 1.14 -0.37
C ARG A 40 -18.21 -0.12 -1.26
N THR A 41 -18.15 0.08 -2.58
CA THR A 41 -18.05 -0.99 -3.58
C THR A 41 -16.61 -1.33 -3.97
N ASN A 42 -15.60 -0.73 -3.31
CA ASN A 42 -14.18 -0.87 -3.62
C ASN A 42 -13.80 -0.53 -5.08
N LYS A 43 -14.66 0.21 -5.79
CA LYS A 43 -14.38 0.69 -7.16
C LYS A 43 -13.38 1.84 -7.16
N ALA A 44 -13.41 2.66 -6.11
CA ALA A 44 -12.42 3.69 -5.81
C ALA A 44 -12.00 3.55 -4.36
N GLN A 45 -10.89 4.18 -3.97
CA GLN A 45 -10.41 4.20 -2.59
C GLN A 45 -10.44 5.63 -2.06
N PRO A 46 -10.84 5.85 -0.80
CA PRO A 46 -10.63 7.12 -0.14
C PRO A 46 -9.13 7.33 0.08
N ASP A 47 -8.71 8.60 0.16
CA ASP A 47 -7.34 8.91 0.59
C ASP A 47 -7.18 8.66 2.10
N LEU A 48 -5.92 8.70 2.56
CA LEU A 48 -5.62 8.43 3.95
C LEU A 48 -6.24 9.48 4.89
N GLU A 49 -6.23 10.76 4.49
CA GLU A 49 -6.81 11.84 5.28
C GLU A 49 -8.31 11.63 5.51
N THR A 50 -9.04 11.23 4.46
CA THR A 50 -10.46 10.93 4.49
C THR A 50 -10.73 9.72 5.37
N ILE A 51 -9.91 8.67 5.31
CA ILE A 51 -10.05 7.52 6.21
C ILE A 51 -9.98 7.98 7.67
N HIS A 52 -9.02 8.84 8.01
CA HIS A 52 -8.91 9.39 9.36
C HIS A 52 -10.10 10.29 9.74
N LYS A 53 -10.63 11.11 8.82
CA LYS A 53 -11.84 11.91 9.04
C LYS A 53 -13.06 11.01 9.32
N ILE A 54 -13.25 9.96 8.54
CA ILE A 54 -14.33 8.98 8.73
C ILE A 54 -14.17 8.30 10.10
N ALA A 55 -12.97 7.82 10.42
CA ALA A 55 -12.70 7.16 11.69
C ALA A 55 -12.97 8.08 12.89
N GLY A 56 -12.54 9.34 12.81
CA GLY A 56 -12.80 10.35 13.85
C GLY A 56 -14.29 10.68 14.02
N TYR A 57 -15.05 10.65 12.92
CA TYR A 57 -16.50 10.85 12.92
C TYR A 57 -17.25 9.66 13.51
N LEU A 58 -16.85 8.44 13.17
CA LEU A 58 -17.49 7.20 13.62
C LEU A 58 -16.96 6.69 14.97
N LYS A 59 -15.91 7.32 15.51
CA LYS A 59 -15.20 6.91 16.74
C LYS A 59 -14.72 5.44 16.66
N CYS A 60 -14.17 5.05 15.52
CA CYS A 60 -13.54 3.74 15.30
C CYS A 60 -12.05 3.87 14.98
N ASP A 61 -11.32 2.74 14.95
CA ASP A 61 -9.92 2.76 14.53
C ASP A 61 -9.85 2.90 12.99
N PRO A 62 -9.03 3.82 12.43
CA PRO A 62 -8.78 3.89 10.99
C PRO A 62 -8.41 2.54 10.35
N ARG A 63 -7.79 1.64 11.12
CA ARG A 63 -7.43 0.28 10.68
C ARG A 63 -8.65 -0.60 10.42
N ASP A 64 -9.78 -0.36 11.10
CA ASP A 64 -11.02 -1.12 10.87
C ASP A 64 -11.62 -0.81 9.49
N ILE A 65 -11.36 0.39 8.96
CA ILE A 65 -11.78 0.82 7.63
C ILE A 65 -10.89 0.19 6.55
N ILE A 66 -9.65 -0.20 6.87
CA ILE A 66 -8.70 -0.79 5.92
C ILE A 66 -8.82 -2.32 5.96
N ALA A 67 -8.81 -2.97 4.79
CA ALA A 67 -8.86 -4.42 4.74
C ALA A 67 -7.54 -5.04 5.22
N THR A 68 -7.60 -5.82 6.30
CA THR A 68 -6.47 -6.64 6.74
C THR A 68 -6.20 -7.73 5.71
N ARG A 69 -4.94 -7.87 5.30
CA ARG A 69 -4.49 -8.95 4.43
C ARG A 69 -3.27 -9.64 5.01
N THR A 70 -3.24 -10.96 4.90
CA THR A 70 -2.08 -11.78 5.22
C THR A 70 -1.18 -11.93 3.99
N TRP A 71 0.13 -11.99 4.24
CA TRP A 71 1.13 -12.19 3.20
C TRP A 71 1.61 -13.64 3.24
N PRO A 72 1.91 -14.26 2.08
CA PRO A 72 2.48 -15.59 2.06
C PRO A 72 3.84 -15.59 2.75
N ALA A 73 4.20 -16.70 3.39
CA ALA A 73 5.52 -16.87 3.99
C ALA A 73 6.60 -16.86 2.89
N GLY A 74 7.72 -16.19 3.17
CA GLY A 74 8.87 -16.09 2.27
C GLY A 74 9.38 -14.65 2.11
N PRO A 75 10.53 -14.47 1.44
CA PRO A 75 11.11 -13.15 1.26
C PRO A 75 10.26 -12.31 0.32
N SER A 76 9.96 -11.08 0.73
CA SER A 76 9.26 -10.12 -0.12
C SER A 76 10.13 -9.69 -1.32
N GLN A 77 9.50 -9.22 -2.40
CA GLN A 77 10.24 -8.64 -3.53
C GLN A 77 11.16 -7.49 -3.08
N GLY A 78 10.73 -6.72 -2.08
CA GLY A 78 11.53 -5.66 -1.46
C GLY A 78 12.81 -6.20 -0.80
N GLU A 79 12.71 -7.30 -0.04
CA GLU A 79 13.88 -7.96 0.55
C GLU A 79 14.83 -8.51 -0.52
N LEU A 80 14.30 -9.10 -1.59
CA LEU A 80 15.11 -9.56 -2.72
C LEU A 80 15.84 -8.40 -3.40
N ASP A 81 15.19 -7.26 -3.55
CA ASP A 81 15.77 -6.07 -4.20
C ASP A 81 16.82 -5.37 -3.32
N ILE A 82 16.62 -5.38 -1.99
CA ILE A 82 17.64 -4.97 -1.01
C ILE A 82 18.84 -5.91 -1.12
N ALA A 83 18.63 -7.23 -1.12
CA ALA A 83 19.71 -8.21 -1.25
C ALA A 83 20.49 -8.07 -2.57
N LYS A 84 19.81 -7.73 -3.68
CA LYS A 84 20.47 -7.41 -4.97
C LYS A 84 21.31 -6.14 -4.86
N ARG A 85 20.78 -5.07 -4.26
CA ARG A 85 21.50 -3.82 -4.02
C ARG A 85 22.76 -4.05 -3.18
N ASP A 86 22.66 -4.84 -2.11
CA ASP A 86 23.78 -5.08 -1.22
C ASP A 86 24.84 -5.98 -1.85
N LYS A 87 24.44 -6.99 -2.64
CA LYS A 87 25.37 -7.78 -3.48
C LYS A 87 26.06 -6.93 -4.56
N LEU A 88 25.38 -5.92 -5.11
CA LEU A 88 25.97 -4.99 -6.07
C LEU A 88 27.00 -4.06 -5.39
N LYS A 89 26.72 -3.58 -4.17
CA LYS A 89 27.66 -2.79 -3.37
C LYS A 89 28.89 -3.58 -2.92
N GLN A 90 28.74 -4.89 -2.69
CA GLN A 90 29.83 -5.78 -2.28
C GLN A 90 30.69 -6.34 -3.43
N LYS A 91 30.35 -6.07 -4.71
CA LYS A 91 31.25 -6.44 -5.82
C LYS A 91 32.56 -5.66 -5.65
N PRO A 92 33.72 -6.33 -5.42
CA PRO A 92 34.98 -5.63 -5.29
C PRO A 92 35.26 -4.88 -6.60
N LYS A 93 35.68 -3.61 -6.49
CA LYS A 93 36.28 -2.87 -7.62
C LYS A 93 37.38 -3.77 -8.18
N LYS A 94 37.19 -4.35 -9.38
CA LYS A 94 38.19 -5.22 -10.01
C LYS A 94 39.53 -4.50 -9.97
N ALA A 95 40.48 -5.11 -9.28
CA ALA A 95 41.84 -4.63 -9.17
C ALA A 95 42.48 -4.57 -10.56
N ALA A 96 42.61 -3.37 -11.12
CA ALA A 96 43.55 -3.12 -12.20
C ALA A 96 44.93 -2.88 -11.57
N LYS A 97 45.64 -3.95 -11.18
CA LYS A 97 47.05 -3.85 -10.77
C LYS A 97 47.91 -4.76 -11.65
N LYS A 98 48.59 -4.07 -12.58
CA LYS A 98 49.95 -4.31 -13.11
C LYS A 98 50.24 -5.60 -13.90
N THR A 99 50.55 -5.41 -15.17
CA THR A 99 51.73 -6.02 -15.78
C THR A 99 52.73 -4.91 -16.12
N SER A 100 53.76 -4.80 -15.28
CA SER A 100 55.04 -4.23 -15.70
C SER A 100 55.75 -5.22 -16.62
N LYS A 101 56.31 -4.71 -17.71
CA LYS A 101 57.44 -5.25 -18.48
C LYS A 101 58.07 -4.02 -19.13
N ARG A 102 59.02 -3.33 -18.47
CA ARG A 102 60.48 -3.58 -18.55
C ARG A 102 60.87 -4.08 -19.94
N SER A 103 61.48 -3.23 -20.77
CA SER A 103 62.76 -3.50 -21.46
C SER A 103 62.98 -2.63 -22.72
N LYS A 104 64.07 -1.86 -22.69
CA LYS A 104 65.00 -1.49 -23.78
C LYS A 104 64.43 -0.86 -25.07
N ARG A 105 64.77 0.41 -25.31
CA ARG A 105 65.98 0.80 -26.07
C ARG A 105 66.32 2.26 -25.80
#